data_AF-A0A958Y921-F1
#
_entry.id   AF-A0A958Y921-F1
#
_cell.length_a   1.000
_cell.length_b   1.000
_cell.length_c   1.000
_cell.angle_alpha   90.00
_cell.angle_beta   90.00
_cell.angle_gamma   90.00
#
_symmetry.space_group_name_H-M   'P 1'
#
loop_
_entity.id
_entity.type
_entity.pdbx_description
1 polymer ?
#
loop_
_entity_poly.entity_id
_entity_poly.type
_entity_poly.pdbx_seq_one_letter_code
_entity_poly.pdbx_strand_id
1 'polypeptide(L)' 'MEQKILQNAAEMFLNYGFKSVTMDDIANTMGISKKTIYQYYENKNKLVEATTMYVFENISHGIDCICEIEKNPIEEVY' A
#
# COMPACT_ATOMS: atom_id res chain seq x y z
N MET A 1 -13.14 3.75 3.43
CA MET A 1 -12.43 3.19 4.60
C MET A 1 -11.38 2.18 4.14
N GLU A 2 -11.76 1.22 3.30
CA GLU A 2 -10.86 0.23 2.69
C GLU A 2 -9.52 0.80 2.17
N GLN A 3 -9.55 1.85 1.33
CA GLN A 3 -8.31 2.48 0.84
C GLN A 3 -7.39 2.99 1.96
N LYS A 4 -7.95 3.50 3.07
CA LYS A 4 -7.14 3.93 4.23
C LYS A 4 -6.49 2.73 4.93
N ILE A 5 -7.17 1.59 4.96
CA ILE A 5 -6.62 0.33 5.47
C ILE A 5 -5.47 -0.12 4.58
N LEU A 6 -5.65 -0.11 3.25
CA LEU A 6 -4.58 -0.46 2.31
C LEU A 6 -3.36 0.45 2.44
N GLN A 7 -3.57 1.76 2.51
CA GLN A 7 -2.49 2.73 2.67
C GLN A 7 -1.71 2.51 3.97
N ASN A 8 -2.41 2.38 5.10
CA ASN A 8 -1.75 2.18 6.39
C ASN A 8 -1.07 0.80 6.48
N ALA A 9 -1.72 -0.25 5.98
CA ALA A 9 -1.12 -1.58 5.89
C ALA A 9 0.14 -1.57 5.00
N ALA A 10 0.11 -0.86 3.86
CA ALA A 10 1.28 -0.71 2.99
C ALA A 10 2.46 -0.08 3.74
N GLU A 11 2.23 1.04 4.41
CA GLU A 11 3.25 1.73 5.20
C GLU A 11 3.83 0.81 6.29
N MET A 12 2.97 0.13 7.05
CA MET A 12 3.42 -0.78 8.11
C MET A 12 4.18 -1.99 7.55
N PHE A 13 3.70 -2.59 6.47
CA PHE A 13 4.37 -3.74 5.86
C PHE A 13 5.72 -3.37 5.24
N LEU A 14 5.85 -2.20 4.62
CA LEU A 14 7.12 -1.72 4.06
C LEU A 14 8.14 -1.37 5.14
N ASN A 15 7.70 -0.79 6.26
CA ASN A 15 8.60 -0.39 7.34
C ASN A 15 8.99 -1.54 8.28
N TYR A 16 8.07 -2.47 8.56
CA TYR A 16 8.25 -3.48 9.62
C TYR A 16 8.22 -4.93 9.11
N GLY A 17 7.83 -5.14 7.85
CA GLY A 17 7.75 -6.45 7.21
C GLY A 17 6.43 -7.19 7.51
N PHE A 18 5.97 -7.97 6.52
CA PHE A 18 4.67 -8.67 6.59
C PHE A 18 4.54 -9.63 7.78
N LYS A 19 5.62 -10.31 8.18
CA LYS A 19 5.55 -11.28 9.30
C LYS A 19 5.33 -10.59 10.63
N SER A 20 5.96 -9.43 10.84
CA SER A 20 5.98 -8.70 12.11
C SER A 20 4.68 -7.93 12.38
N VAL A 21 3.97 -7.50 11.33
CA VAL A 21 2.73 -6.71 11.47
C VAL A 21 1.52 -7.62 11.61
N THR A 22 0.72 -7.45 12.65
CA THR A 22 -0.54 -8.18 12.86
C THR A 22 -1.76 -7.34 12.46
N MET A 23 -2.92 -7.99 12.34
CA MET A 23 -4.19 -7.29 12.12
C MET A 23 -4.56 -6.38 13.31
N ASP A 24 -4.10 -6.71 14.52
CA ASP A 24 -4.29 -5.88 15.71
C ASP A 24 -3.43 -4.62 15.65
N ASP A 25 -2.18 -4.74 15.20
CA ASP A 25 -1.28 -3.58 15.06
C ASP A 25 -1.85 -2.55 14.07
N ILE A 26 -2.40 -3.02 12.95
CA ILE A 26 -3.04 -2.16 11.94
C ILE A 26 -4.28 -1.48 12.54
N ALA A 27 -5.13 -2.24 13.23
CA ALA A 27 -6.34 -1.70 13.87
C ALA A 27 -5.98 -0.62 14.91
N ASN A 28 -4.98 -0.88 15.75
CA ASN A 28 -4.50 0.03 16.77
C ASN A 28 -3.89 1.30 16.17
N THR A 29 -3.04 1.15 15.15
CA THR A 29 -2.40 2.28 14.45
C THR A 29 -3.45 3.19 13.80
N MET A 30 -4.52 2.60 13.26
CA MET A 30 -5.62 3.34 12.64
C MET A 30 -6.67 3.86 13.65
N GLY A 31 -6.61 3.44 14.91
CA GLY A 31 -7.63 3.77 15.91
C GLY A 31 -9.02 3.18 15.61
N ILE A 32 -9.08 2.01 14.98
CA ILE A 32 -10.32 1.33 14.59
C ILE A 32 -10.44 -0.05 15.22
N SER A 33 -11.64 -0.62 15.17
CA SER A 33 -11.82 -2.02 15.59
C SER A 33 -11.22 -2.98 14.56
N LYS A 34 -10.64 -4.09 15.03
CA LYS A 34 -10.21 -5.20 14.18
C LYS A 34 -11.36 -5.71 13.28
N LYS A 35 -12.60 -5.70 13.80
CA LYS A 35 -13.81 -6.05 13.05
C LYS A 35 -13.99 -5.18 11.80
N THR A 36 -13.64 -3.90 11.86
CA THR A 36 -13.69 -2.99 10.70
C THR A 36 -12.74 -3.45 9.58
N ILE A 37 -11.58 -4.01 9.92
CA ILE A 37 -10.65 -4.55 8.90
C ILE A 37 -11.22 -5.83 8.31
N TYR A 38 -11.75 -6.72 9.16
CA TYR A 38 -12.34 -7.98 8.70
C TYR A 38 -13.61 -7.84 7.86
N GLN A 39 -14.25 -6.66 7.84
CA GLN A 39 -15.33 -6.37 6.90
C GLN A 39 -14.85 -6.30 5.44
N TYR A 40 -13.57 -6.00 5.21
CA TYR A 40 -12.98 -5.89 3.88
C TYR A 40 -12.07 -7.07 3.54
N TYR A 41 -11.31 -7.57 4.51
CA TYR A 41 -10.34 -8.64 4.31
C TYR A 41 -10.55 -9.78 5.30
N GLU A 42 -10.91 -10.95 4.78
CA GLU A 42 -11.21 -12.14 5.58
C GLU A 42 -10.04 -12.55 6.49
N ASN A 43 -8.80 -12.32 6.04
CA ASN A 43 -7.60 -12.68 6.78
C ASN A 43 -6.42 -11.80 6.36
N LYS A 44 -5.32 -11.90 7.13
CA LYS A 44 -4.09 -11.16 6.89
C LYS A 44 -3.49 -11.43 5.50
N ASN A 45 -3.57 -12.66 4.99
CA ASN A 45 -3.02 -12.99 3.67
C ASN A 45 -3.77 -12.24 2.57
N LYS A 46 -5.10 -12.13 2.67
CA LYS A 46 -5.90 -11.32 1.73
C LYS A 46 -5.59 -9.83 1.80
N LEU A 47 -5.35 -9.29 3.01
CA LEU A 47 -4.90 -7.92 3.14
C LEU A 47 -3.49 -7.73 2.53
N VAL A 48 -2.56 -8.65 2.74
CA VAL A 48 -1.21 -8.60 2.15
C VAL A 48 -1.27 -8.66 0.61
N GLU A 49 -2.07 -9.57 0.05
CA GLU A 49 -2.29 -9.68 -1.40
C GLU A 49 -2.82 -8.36 -1.98
N ALA A 50 -3.89 -7.81 -1.41
CA ALA A 50 -4.48 -6.55 -1.85
C ALA A 50 -3.53 -5.36 -1.68
N THR A 51 -2.79 -5.31 -0.58
CA THR A 51 -1.80 -4.25 -0.33
C THR A 51 -0.64 -4.32 -1.32
N THR A 52 -0.22 -5.53 -1.70
CA THR A 52 0.84 -5.74 -2.71
C THR A 52 0.40 -5.20 -4.06
N MET A 53 -0.82 -5.52 -4.49
CA MET A 53 -1.39 -4.99 -5.74
C MET A 53 -1.55 -3.48 -5.70
N TYR A 54 -2.06 -2.93 -4.60
CA TYR A 54 -2.18 -1.49 -4.40
C TYR A 54 -0.84 -0.75 -4.56
N VAL A 55 0.23 -1.27 -3.95
CA VAL A 55 1.58 -0.68 -4.10
C VAL A 55 2.09 -0.81 -5.53
N PHE A 56 1.91 -1.97 -6.16
CA PHE A 56 2.32 -2.20 -7.54
C PHE A 56 1.62 -1.24 -8.51
N GLU A 57 0.31 -1.07 -8.39
CA GLU A 57 -0.49 -0.16 -9.21
C GLU A 57 -0.05 1.29 -9.04
N ASN A 58 0.16 1.75 -7.81
CA ASN A 58 0.63 3.12 -7.55
C ASN A 58 2.02 3.39 -8.18
N ILE A 59 2.94 2.42 -8.07
CA ILE A 59 4.27 2.55 -8.66
C ILE A 59 4.19 2.55 -10.19
N SER A 60 3.43 1.62 -10.76
CA SER A 60 3.28 1.48 -12.21
C SER A 60 2.65 2.75 -12.80
N HIS A 61 1.58 3.25 -12.17
CA HIS A 61 0.95 4.51 -12.58
C HIS A 61 1.91 5.70 -12.48
N GLY A 62 2.72 5.78 -11.42
CA GLY A 62 3.74 6.82 -11.30
C GLY A 62 4.78 6.77 -12.42
N ILE A 63 5.20 5.57 -12.84
CA ILE A 63 6.11 5.38 -13.98
C ILE A 63 5.43 5.83 -15.29
N ASP A 64 4.20 5.40 -15.52
CA ASP A 64 3.44 5.76 -16.73
C ASP A 64 3.30 7.28 -16.85
N CYS A 65 2.93 7.96 -15.75
CA CYS A 65 2.87 9.42 -15.71
C CYS A 65 4.22 10.08 -16.02
N ILE A 66 5.35 9.53 -15.57
CA ILE A 66 6.68 10.08 -15.89
C ILE A 66 7.00 9.90 -17.38
N CYS A 67 6.69 8.73 -17.94
CA CYS A 67 6.90 8.45 -19.37
C CYS A 67 6.06 9.37 -20.27
N GLU A 68 4.83 9.69 -19.87
CA GLU A 68 3.92 10.59 -20.62
C GLU A 68 4.41 12.04 -20.70
N ILE A 69 5.32 12.48 -19.81
CA ILE A 69 5.85 13.85 -19.82
C ILE A 69 6.77 14.06 -21.06
N GLU A 70 7.16 13.00 -21.78
CA GLU A 70 8.02 13.05 -23.00
C GLU A 70 9.27 13.92 -22.83
N LYS A 71 9.76 14.11 -21.60
CA LYS A 71 11.00 14.84 -21.35
C LYS A 71 12.17 14.04 -21.92
N ASN A 72 12.97 14.70 -22.75
CA ASN A 72 14.17 14.12 -23.31
C ASN A 72 15.13 13.73 -22.16
N PRO A 73 15.47 12.43 -21.98
CA PRO A 73 16.33 11.98 -20.88
C PRO A 73 17.73 12.62 -20.88
N ILE A 74 18.14 13.22 -22.01
CA ILE A 74 19.45 13.87 -22.19
C ILE A 74 19.46 15.30 -21.61
N GLU A 75 18.31 15.99 -21.53
CA GLU A 75 18.21 17.36 -21.02
C GLU A 75 18.26 17.46 -19.49
N GLU A 76 18.13 16.36 -18.74
CA GLU A 76 18.28 16.36 -17.27
C GLU A 76 19.74 16.22 -16.80
N VAL A 77 20.67 15.87 -17.69
CA VAL A 77 22.08 15.60 -17.35
C VAL A 77 23.02 16.77 -17.73
N TYR A 78 22.52 17.76 -18.47
CA TYR A 78 23.26 18.97 -18.89
C TYR A 78 22.50 20.24 -18.50
#